data_AF-A0A7W1MAS6-F1
#
_entry.id   AF-A0A7W1MAS6-F1
#
_cell.length_a   1.000
_cell.length_b   1.000
_cell.length_c   1.000
_cell.angle_alpha   90.00
_cell.angle_beta   90.00
_cell.angle_gamma   90.00
#
_symmetry.space_group_name_H-M   'P 1'
#
loop_
_entity.id
_entity.type
_entity.pdbx_description
1 polymer ?
#
loop_
_entity_poly.entity_id
_entity_poly.type
_entity_poly.pdbx_seq_one_letter_code
_entity_poly.pdbx_strand_id
1 'polypeptide(L)'
;MLGELPPSSVEEIGAGKLPEALKAYQHQQVSIRGFVYRTKDGKNVLAAEPDLKSCCVASRENILRQVMLEGDEIAFLNNGRAQEVQGRFEIEPLKNENGSWKKIFVLQDALVIKKKPERPLGLLYLITGFTFTIVIFLFLYKEKIMNIFFN
;
A
#
# COMPACT_ATOMS: atom_id res chain seq x y z
N MET A 1 -11.26 14.24 6.01
CA MET A 1 -10.36 14.56 4.88
C MET A 1 -9.06 13.82 5.16
N LEU A 2 -8.63 12.92 4.27
CA LEU A 2 -7.37 12.19 4.39
C LEU A 2 -6.26 13.07 3.78
N GLY A 3 -5.26 13.44 4.57
CA GLY A 3 -4.09 14.17 4.07
C GLY A 3 -3.06 13.21 3.51
N GLU A 4 -2.66 13.38 2.25
CA GLU A 4 -1.52 12.66 1.65
C GLU A 4 -0.21 13.38 2.02
N LEU A 5 0.82 12.63 2.45
CA LEU A 5 2.15 13.16 2.73
C LEU A 5 2.89 13.48 1.42
N PRO A 6 3.51 14.67 1.24
CA PRO A 6 4.24 15.02 0.03
C PRO A 6 5.53 14.18 -0.12
N PRO A 7 5.87 13.71 -1.34
CA PRO A 7 6.99 12.78 -1.58
C PRO A 7 8.40 13.41 -1.54
N SER A 8 8.55 14.73 -1.33
CA SER A 8 9.81 15.45 -1.58
C SER A 8 10.54 16.01 -0.34
N SER A 9 10.24 15.55 0.88
CA SER A 9 10.82 16.12 2.12
C SER A 9 11.76 15.17 2.88
N VAL A 10 12.35 14.16 2.23
CA VAL A 10 13.14 13.10 2.90
C VAL A 10 14.66 13.29 2.76
N GLU A 11 15.14 14.19 1.90
CA GLU A 11 16.57 14.49 1.80
C GLU A 11 16.98 15.61 2.76
N GLU A 12 18.07 15.38 3.50
CA GLU A 12 18.63 16.16 4.61
C GLU A 12 17.95 16.08 5.99
N ILE A 13 17.90 14.88 6.58
CA ILE A 13 17.84 14.75 8.05
C ILE A 13 19.27 14.73 8.61
N GLY A 14 19.95 15.87 8.51
CA GLY A 14 21.13 16.18 9.31
C GLY A 14 20.71 16.66 10.70
N ALA A 15 21.18 15.98 11.75
CA ALA A 15 21.11 16.42 13.15
C ALA A 15 19.73 16.89 13.69
N GLY A 16 18.89 15.92 14.07
CA GLY A 16 18.05 16.04 15.27
C GLY A 16 16.79 16.90 15.22
N LYS A 17 16.52 17.65 14.13
CA LYS A 17 15.22 18.31 13.97
C LYS A 17 14.25 17.38 13.25
N LEU A 18 13.31 16.82 14.03
CA LEU A 18 12.10 16.24 13.48
C LEU A 18 11.44 17.29 12.56
N PRO A 19 11.15 16.97 11.29
CA PRO A 19 10.46 17.91 10.40
C PRO A 19 9.21 18.42 11.09
N GLU A 20 9.06 19.72 11.26
CA GLU A 20 7.87 20.31 11.91
C GLU A 20 6.58 19.87 11.21
N ALA A 21 6.67 19.61 9.90
CA ALA A 21 5.61 19.02 9.10
C ALA A 21 5.04 17.72 9.70
N LEU A 22 5.87 16.85 10.28
CA LEU A 22 5.39 15.58 10.86
C LEU A 22 4.62 15.77 12.16
N LYS A 23 4.87 16.86 12.90
CA LYS A 23 4.08 17.17 14.11
C LYS A 23 2.62 17.48 13.77
N ALA A 24 2.35 18.03 12.59
CA ALA A 24 1.00 18.32 12.15
C ALA A 24 0.13 17.06 11.99
N TYR A 25 0.75 15.91 11.75
CA TYR A 25 0.06 14.62 11.60
C TYR A 25 -0.07 13.87 12.92
N GLN A 26 0.49 14.36 14.02
CA GLN A 26 0.41 13.69 15.31
C GLN A 26 -1.07 13.56 15.75
N HIS A 27 -1.45 12.36 16.19
CA HIS A 27 -2.81 11.96 16.53
C HIS A 27 -3.81 11.96 15.37
N GLN A 28 -3.37 12.16 14.12
CA GLN A 28 -4.25 12.13 12.95
C GLN A 28 -4.34 10.73 12.34
N GLN A 29 -5.50 10.43 11.75
CA GLN A 29 -5.66 9.26 10.90
C GLN A 29 -4.96 9.52 9.56
N VAL A 30 -3.95 8.72 9.23
CA VAL A 30 -3.19 8.84 7.99
C VAL A 30 -3.22 7.53 7.21
N SER A 31 -3.01 7.63 5.90
CA SER A 31 -2.78 6.49 5.02
C SER A 31 -1.36 6.58 4.48
N ILE A 32 -0.54 5.55 4.71
CA ILE A 32 0.86 5.52 4.29
C ILE A 32 1.06 4.31 3.39
N ARG A 33 1.69 4.53 2.25
CA ARG A 33 2.07 3.47 1.32
C ARG A 33 3.51 3.08 1.53
N GLY A 34 3.78 1.79 1.69
CA GLY A 34 5.14 1.26 1.86
C GLY A 34 5.21 -0.26 1.85
N PHE A 35 6.38 -0.81 2.09
CA PHE A 35 6.63 -2.24 2.15
C PHE A 35 6.63 -2.70 3.61
N VAL A 36 5.85 -3.73 3.92
CA VAL A 36 5.71 -4.26 5.28
C VAL A 36 6.76 -5.34 5.52
N TYR A 37 7.55 -5.17 6.57
CA TYR A 37 8.56 -6.12 7.03
C TYR A 37 8.29 -6.55 8.46
N ARG A 38 8.79 -7.74 8.82
CA ARG A 38 8.75 -8.24 10.19
C ARG A 38 10.15 -8.16 10.80
N THR A 39 10.27 -7.55 11.97
CA THR A 39 11.52 -7.50 12.73
C THR A 39 11.83 -8.87 13.35
N LYS A 40 13.05 -9.05 13.85
CA LYS A 40 13.45 -10.27 14.58
C LYS A 40 12.60 -10.51 15.84
N ASP A 41 12.15 -9.43 16.48
CA ASP A 41 11.28 -9.47 17.66
C ASP A 41 9.79 -9.68 17.29
N GLY A 42 9.51 -9.92 16.02
CA GLY A 42 8.16 -10.21 15.54
C GLY A 42 7.26 -8.99 15.34
N LYS A 43 7.79 -7.77 15.49
CA LYS A 43 7.05 -6.51 15.22
C LYS A 43 6.94 -6.24 13.73
N ASN A 44 5.91 -5.53 13.31
CA ASN A 44 5.75 -5.11 11.92
C ASN A 44 6.27 -3.68 11.74
N VAL A 45 6.97 -3.44 10.64
CA VAL A 45 7.45 -2.11 10.25
C VAL A 45 7.15 -1.84 8.79
N LEU A 46 6.83 -0.60 8.48
CA LEU A 46 6.61 -0.09 7.13
C LEU A 46 7.85 0.69 6.70
N ALA A 47 8.40 0.36 5.54
CA ALA A 47 9.53 1.07 4.94
C ALA A 47 9.17 1.60 3.54
N ALA A 48 9.85 2.64 3.09
CA ALA A 48 9.64 3.24 1.77
C ALA A 48 10.22 2.39 0.62
N GLU A 49 11.28 1.62 0.90
CA GLU A 49 12.05 0.89 -0.11
C GLU A 49 11.67 -0.61 -0.15
N PRO A 50 11.64 -1.23 -1.35
CA PRO A 50 11.53 -2.68 -1.50
C PRO A 50 12.82 -3.40 -1.07
N ASP A 51 12.72 -4.72 -0.87
CA ASP A 51 13.85 -5.64 -0.67
C ASP A 51 14.88 -5.25 0.41
N LEU A 52 14.44 -4.56 1.47
CA LEU A 52 15.28 -4.31 2.64
C LEU A 52 15.79 -5.64 3.21
N LYS A 53 17.12 -5.83 3.16
CA LYS A 53 17.76 -7.01 3.76
C LYS A 53 17.37 -7.10 5.23
N SER A 54 17.13 -8.30 5.74
CA SER A 54 16.69 -8.54 7.12
C SER A 54 17.64 -7.95 8.18
N CYS A 55 18.90 -7.66 7.85
CA CYS A 55 19.86 -6.99 8.72
C CYS A 55 19.63 -5.48 8.88
N CYS A 56 18.87 -4.85 7.98
CA CYS A 56 18.65 -3.40 7.92
C CYS A 56 17.28 -2.97 8.46
N VAL A 57 16.41 -3.94 8.76
CA VAL A 57 15.09 -3.72 9.36
C VAL A 57 15.27 -3.35 10.83
N ALA A 58 14.73 -2.21 11.26
CA ALA A 58 14.90 -1.63 12.59
C ALA A 58 16.36 -1.34 13.01
N SER A 59 17.30 -1.20 12.06
CA SER A 59 18.65 -0.77 12.37
C SER A 59 18.66 0.66 12.95
N ARG A 60 19.65 1.00 13.79
CA ARG A 60 19.75 2.34 14.39
C ARG A 60 19.76 3.45 13.34
N GLU A 61 20.31 3.21 12.17
CA GLU A 61 20.37 4.19 11.07
C GLU A 61 19.03 4.34 10.36
N ASN A 62 18.29 3.24 10.17
CA ASN A 62 17.05 3.22 9.38
C ASN A 62 15.78 3.45 10.21
N ILE A 63 15.82 3.37 11.53
CA ILE A 63 14.62 3.48 12.39
C ILE A 63 13.89 4.82 12.23
N LEU A 64 14.57 5.88 11.79
CA LEU A 64 13.94 7.18 11.51
C LEU A 64 13.24 7.22 10.13
N ARG A 65 13.50 6.25 9.26
CA ARG A 65 12.90 6.12 7.93
C ARG A 65 11.86 5.01 7.87
N GLN A 66 11.54 4.41 9.01
CA GLN A 66 10.60 3.31 9.14
C GLN A 66 9.49 3.71 10.11
N VAL A 67 8.28 3.21 9.85
CA VAL A 67 7.13 3.42 10.72
C VAL A 67 6.77 2.08 11.36
N MET A 68 6.78 2.00 12.69
CA MET A 68 6.36 0.80 13.40
C MET A 68 4.84 0.69 13.33
N LEU A 69 4.35 -0.51 13.03
CA LEU A 69 2.93 -0.75 12.88
C LEU A 69 2.41 -1.53 14.09
N GLU A 70 1.42 -0.98 14.78
CA GLU A 70 0.77 -1.61 15.93
C GLU A 70 -0.70 -1.88 15.59
N GLY A 71 -1.11 -3.13 15.74
CA GLY A 71 -2.47 -3.58 15.44
C GLY A 71 -2.54 -5.10 15.32
N ASP A 72 -3.69 -5.66 15.67
CA ASP A 72 -3.90 -7.11 15.71
C ASP A 72 -4.03 -7.74 14.30
N GLU A 73 -4.45 -6.94 13.32
CA GLU A 73 -4.81 -7.42 11.97
C GLU A 73 -3.74 -7.21 10.90
N ILE A 74 -2.49 -7.00 11.28
CA ILE A 74 -1.39 -6.94 10.31
C ILE A 74 -0.97 -8.37 9.95
N ALA A 75 -1.82 -9.04 9.17
CA ALA A 75 -1.46 -10.28 8.54
C ALA A 75 -0.22 -10.02 7.68
N PHE A 76 0.88 -10.73 7.96
CA PHE A 76 2.13 -10.60 7.24
C PHE A 76 1.91 -11.01 5.77
N LEU A 77 1.68 -10.01 4.92
CA LEU A 77 1.52 -10.17 3.49
C LEU A 77 2.87 -9.84 2.85
N ASN A 78 3.86 -10.71 3.03
CA ASN A 78 5.17 -10.54 2.40
C ASN A 78 5.10 -10.97 0.94
N ASN A 79 4.65 -10.03 0.11
CA ASN A 79 4.41 -10.28 -1.31
C ASN A 79 5.43 -9.52 -2.18
N GLY A 80 6.44 -8.87 -1.58
CA GLY A 80 7.34 -7.94 -2.27
C GLY A 80 6.62 -6.73 -2.89
N ARG A 81 5.39 -6.44 -2.46
CA ARG A 81 4.55 -5.36 -3.01
C ARG A 81 4.30 -4.30 -1.94
N ALA A 82 4.34 -3.04 -2.35
CA ALA A 82 3.93 -1.93 -1.50
C ALA A 82 2.43 -2.06 -1.15
N GLN A 83 2.12 -1.86 0.11
CA GLN A 83 0.78 -1.91 0.70
C GLN A 83 0.43 -0.52 1.21
N GLU A 84 -0.87 -0.23 1.18
CA GLU A 84 -1.42 0.97 1.78
C GLU A 84 -1.91 0.60 3.18
N VAL A 85 -1.35 1.25 4.20
CA VAL A 85 -1.64 1.00 5.61
C VAL A 85 -2.23 2.27 6.21
N GLN A 86 -3.40 2.13 6.82
CA GLN A 86 -4.08 3.21 7.49
C GLN A 86 -3.98 3.04 8.99
N GLY A 87 -3.81 4.13 9.74
CA GLY A 87 -3.84 4.10 11.19
C GLY A 87 -3.67 5.48 11.78
N ARG A 88 -3.60 5.57 13.10
CA ARG A 88 -3.34 6.82 13.82
C ARG A 88 -1.85 7.04 13.97
N PHE A 89 -1.36 8.18 13.48
CA PHE A 89 0.07 8.49 13.55
C PHE A 89 0.46 9.02 14.93
N GLU A 90 1.43 8.35 15.55
CA GLU A 90 1.96 8.68 16.87
C GLU A 90 3.49 8.81 16.81
N ILE A 91 4.02 9.69 17.66
CA ILE A 91 5.46 9.90 17.79
C ILE A 91 5.85 9.54 19.21
N GLU A 92 6.47 8.38 19.39
CA GLU A 92 6.83 7.89 20.72
C GLU A 92 8.31 8.12 21.03
N PRO A 93 8.64 8.52 22.26
CA PRO A 93 10.03 8.60 22.70
C PRO A 93 10.54 7.21 23.10
N LEU A 94 11.41 6.64 22.27
CA LEU A 94 12.14 5.41 22.59
C LEU A 94 13.43 5.74 23.34
N LYS A 95 13.60 5.15 24.53
CA LYS A 95 14.85 5.24 25.28
C LYS A 95 15.81 4.17 24.78
N ASN A 96 16.95 4.57 24.21
CA ASN A 96 18.00 3.63 23.85
C ASN A 96 18.72 3.11 25.11
N GLU A 97 19.43 2.00 24.97
CA GLU A 97 20.29 1.40 26.02
C GLU A 97 21.28 2.41 26.62
N ASN A 98 21.75 3.37 25.82
CA ASN A 98 22.65 4.45 26.26
C ASN A 98 21.93 5.58 27.01
N GLY A 99 20.65 5.41 27.36
CA GLY A 99 19.81 6.42 28.01
C GLY A 99 19.40 7.61 27.13
N SER A 100 19.81 7.64 25.86
CA SER A 100 19.45 8.69 24.91
C SER A 100 18.04 8.49 24.37
N TRP A 101 17.26 9.57 24.33
CA TRP A 101 15.93 9.58 23.74
C TRP A 101 16.00 9.64 22.22
N LYS A 102 15.33 8.71 21.55
CA LYS A 102 15.14 8.71 20.09
C LYS A 102 13.65 8.64 19.80
N LYS A 103 13.16 9.47 18.88
CA LYS A 103 11.77 9.39 18.46
C LYS A 103 11.59 8.24 17.48
N ILE A 104 10.53 7.47 17.67
CA ILE A 104 10.06 6.46 16.72
C ILE A 104 8.70 6.89 16.19
N PHE A 105 8.45 6.59 14.92
CA PHE A 105 7.15 6.80 14.31
C PHE A 105 6.35 5.52 14.47
N VAL A 106 5.16 5.64 15.05
CA VAL A 106 4.26 4.52 15.31
C VAL A 106 2.94 4.80 14.61
N LEU A 107 2.37 3.78 13.98
CA LEU A 107 1.04 3.81 13.43
C LEU A 107 0.17 2.87 14.27
N GLN A 108 -0.65 3.46 15.15
CA GLN A 108 -1.58 2.73 16.00
C GLN A 108 -2.83 2.33 15.23
N ASP A 109 -3.47 1.24 15.65
CA ASP A 109 -4.64 0.65 14.99
C ASP A 109 -4.41 0.41 13.48
N ALA A 110 -3.19 -0.02 13.14
CA ALA A 110 -2.75 -0.13 11.76
C ALA A 110 -3.51 -1.24 11.01
N LEU A 111 -4.20 -0.85 9.93
CA LEU A 111 -5.01 -1.71 9.08
C LEU A 111 -4.48 -1.67 7.64
N VAL A 112 -4.22 -2.84 7.06
CA VAL A 112 -3.83 -2.95 5.65
C VAL A 112 -5.07 -2.81 4.76
N ILE A 113 -5.12 -1.73 3.98
CA ILE A 113 -6.21 -1.53 3.01
C ILE A 113 -5.98 -2.49 1.83
N LYS A 114 -6.76 -3.57 1.79
CA LYS A 114 -6.83 -4.43 0.60
C LYS A 114 -7.55 -3.65 -0.50
N LYS A 115 -6.80 -3.09 -1.44
CA LYS A 115 -7.40 -2.61 -2.70
C LYS A 115 -8.13 -3.79 -3.32
N LYS A 116 -9.47 -3.68 -3.39
CA LYS A 116 -10.26 -4.65 -4.16
C LYS A 116 -9.65 -4.67 -5.56
N PRO A 117 -9.37 -5.84 -6.14
CA PRO A 117 -8.92 -5.90 -7.53
C PRO A 117 -9.96 -5.12 -8.33
N GLU A 118 -9.53 -4.03 -8.96
CA GLU A 118 -10.38 -3.31 -9.90
C GLU A 118 -10.84 -4.36 -10.90
N ARG A 119 -12.13 -4.71 -10.86
CA ARG A 119 -12.67 -5.73 -11.77
C ARG A 119 -12.29 -5.25 -13.17
N PRO A 120 -11.60 -6.07 -13.99
CA PRO A 120 -11.14 -5.61 -15.28
C PRO A 120 -12.38 -5.31 -16.14
N LEU A 121 -12.79 -4.04 -16.17
CA LEU A 121 -13.92 -3.55 -16.97
C LEU A 121 -13.75 -3.97 -18.44
N GLY A 122 -12.50 -4.10 -18.90
CA GLY A 122 -12.15 -4.62 -20.22
C GLY A 122 -12.71 -6.02 -20.51
N LEU A 123 -12.82 -6.92 -19.52
CA LEU A 123 -13.33 -8.27 -19.75
C LEU A 123 -14.85 -8.26 -20.01
N LEU A 124 -15.59 -7.37 -19.34
CA LEU A 124 -17.00 -7.14 -19.63
C LEU A 124 -17.19 -6.56 -21.03
N TYR A 125 -16.38 -5.56 -21.42
CA TYR A 125 -16.44 -4.97 -22.76
C TYR A 125 -16.08 -5.95 -23.87
N LEU A 126 -15.15 -6.88 -23.64
CA LEU A 126 -14.81 -7.93 -24.60
C LEU A 126 -15.99 -8.89 -24.81
N ILE A 127 -16.65 -9.31 -23.72
CA ILE A 127 -17.82 -10.19 -23.82
C ILE A 127 -18.97 -9.48 -24.54
N THR A 128 -19.28 -8.23 -24.19
CA THR A 128 -20.38 -7.49 -24.83
C THR A 128 -20.08 -7.14 -26.28
N GLY A 129 -18.83 -6.81 -26.61
CA GLY A 129 -18.39 -6.60 -27.99
C GLY A 129 -18.49 -7.87 -28.82
N PHE A 130 -18.01 -9.00 -28.30
CA PHE A 130 -18.04 -10.28 -29.01
C PHE A 130 -19.48 -10.75 -29.28
N THR A 131 -20.37 -10.68 -28.28
CA THR A 131 -21.78 -11.04 -28.47
C THR A 131 -22.46 -10.15 -29.50
N PHE A 132 -22.18 -8.84 -29.49
CA PHE A 132 -22.70 -7.90 -30.48
C PHE A 132 -22.24 -8.24 -31.91
N THR A 133 -20.95 -8.58 -32.09
CA THR A 133 -20.42 -8.99 -33.41
C THR A 133 -21.05 -10.29 -33.92
N ILE A 134 -21.30 -11.27 -33.05
CA ILE A 134 -22.00 -12.51 -33.43
C ILE A 134 -23.43 -12.20 -33.87
N VAL A 135 -24.16 -11.37 -33.13
CA VAL A 135 -25.55 -11.00 -33.47
C VAL A 135 -25.61 -10.31 -34.83
N ILE A 136 -24.70 -9.37 -35.10
CA ILE A 136 -24.59 -8.71 -36.41
C ILE A 136 -24.29 -9.73 -37.51
N PHE A 137 -23.34 -10.64 -37.28
CA PHE A 137 -22.99 -11.67 -38.25
C PHE A 137 -24.18 -12.58 -38.56
N LEU A 138 -24.88 -13.10 -37.55
CA LEU A 138 -26.07 -13.92 -37.75
C LEU A 138 -27.18 -13.17 -38.50
N PHE A 139 -27.33 -11.87 -38.25
CA PHE A 139 -28.29 -11.03 -38.96
C PHE A 139 -27.94 -10.86 -40.44
N LEU A 140 -26.67 -10.54 -40.75
CA LEU A 140 -26.19 -10.36 -42.13
C LEU A 140 -26.23 -11.66 -42.95
N TYR A 141 -25.98 -12.81 -42.32
CA TYR A 141 -25.95 -14.11 -43.00
C TYR A 141 -27.29 -14.85 -43.00
N LYS A 142 -28.34 -14.29 -42.37
CA LYS A 142 -29.66 -14.94 -42.24
C LYS A 142 -30.23 -15.38 -43.59
N GLU A 143 -30.21 -14.53 -44.60
CA GLU A 143 -30.75 -14.86 -45.94
C GLU A 143 -29.98 -15.98 -46.62
N LYS A 144 -28.64 -15.95 -46.51
CA LYS A 144 -27.78 -16.97 -47.10
C LYS A 144 -27.94 -18.32 -46.40
N ILE A 145 -28.07 -18.31 -45.07
CA ILE A 145 -28.32 -19.51 -44.28
C ILE A 145 -29.69 -20.11 -44.63
N MET A 146 -30.74 -19.30 -44.78
CA MET A 146 -32.05 -19.82 -45.20
C MET A 146 -31.99 -20.51 -46.57
N ASN A 147 -31.27 -19.96 -47.54
CA ASN A 147 -31.13 -20.62 -48.85
C ASN A 147 -30.38 -21.96 -48.81
N ILE A 148 -29.53 -22.20 -47.81
CA ILE A 148 -28.84 -23.50 -47.63
C ILE A 148 -29.77 -24.53 -47.01
N PHE A 149 -30.69 -24.13 -46.13
CA PHE A 149 -31.58 -25.05 -45.42
C PHE A 149 -32.85 -25.40 -46.19
N PHE A 150 -33.29 -24.55 -47.13
CA PHE A 150 -34.55 -24.72 -47.87
C PHE A 150 -34.38 -25.25 -49.30
N ASN A 151 -33.16 -25.62 -49.68
CA ASN A 151 -32.81 -26.15 -51.01
C ASN A 151 -32.14 -27.52 -50.86
#